data_AF-A0AA49Q3C0-F1
#
_entry.id   AF-A0AA49Q3C0-F1
#
_cell.length_a   1.000
_cell.length_b   1.000
_cell.length_c   1.000
_cell.angle_alpha   90.00
_cell.angle_beta   90.00
_cell.angle_gamma   90.00
#
_symmetry.space_group_name_H-M   'P 1'
#
loop_
_entity.id
_entity.type
_entity.pdbx_description
1 polymer ?
#
loop_
_entity_poly.entity_id
_entity_poly.type
_entity_poly.pdbx_seq_one_letter_code
_entity_poly.pdbx_strand_id
1 'polypeptide(L)'
;MYRNEWLSLLKNNPGKGKTELRQMDKVLFTWLYRNDREWLNNNSPAKKRVNNGYIRVDWDSRDKEILPKVEGVVKDMLNSKEKPERISISRIGGKLGIRALLEKHLDKLPRTRAYLDSVKESDKDFRIRRIKWAIQELEKEGQELKEWRILRKAGIRKEYVNSIIDDIKISLIKFNQF
;
A
#
# COMPACT_ATOMS: atom_id res chain seq x y z
N MET A 1 -40.20 36.98 -18.79
CA MET A 1 -40.26 35.68 -19.49
C MET A 1 -39.36 34.65 -18.80
N TYR A 2 -38.04 34.83 -18.80
CA TYR A 2 -37.07 33.89 -18.19
C TYR A 2 -37.26 33.58 -16.69
N ARG A 3 -37.68 34.55 -15.86
CA ARG A 3 -38.01 34.29 -14.44
C ARG A 3 -39.15 33.26 -14.30
N ASN A 4 -40.20 33.40 -15.11
CA ASN A 4 -41.36 32.51 -15.06
C ASN A 4 -41.02 31.11 -15.60
N GLU A 5 -40.17 31.05 -16.63
CA GLU A 5 -39.64 29.78 -17.15
C GLU A 5 -38.81 29.05 -16.09
N TRP A 6 -37.99 29.77 -15.33
CA TRP A 6 -37.22 29.19 -14.23
C TRP A 6 -38.11 28.68 -13.09
N LEU A 7 -39.14 29.43 -12.70
CA LEU A 7 -40.13 28.98 -11.72
C LEU A 7 -40.94 27.77 -12.20
N SER A 8 -41.29 27.73 -13.50
CA SER A 8 -41.95 26.58 -14.13
C SER A 8 -41.04 25.35 -14.12
N LEU A 9 -39.76 25.54 -14.45
CA LEU A 9 -38.75 24.48 -14.41
C LEU A 9 -38.61 23.89 -13.00
N LEU A 10 -38.68 24.71 -11.96
CA LEU A 10 -38.70 24.26 -10.57
C LEU A 10 -39.95 23.47 -10.23
N LYS A 11 -41.13 23.99 -10.59
CA LYS A 11 -42.42 23.36 -10.31
C LYS A 11 -42.53 21.98 -10.96
N ASN A 12 -42.01 21.83 -12.17
CA ASN A 12 -42.05 20.58 -12.93
C ASN A 12 -40.97 19.57 -12.49
N ASN A 13 -40.02 19.99 -11.65
CA ASN A 13 -38.90 19.16 -11.22
C ASN A 13 -38.67 19.21 -9.70
N PRO A 14 -39.68 18.80 -8.90
CA PRO A 14 -39.54 18.78 -7.45
C PRO A 14 -38.38 17.86 -7.04
N GLY A 15 -37.50 18.34 -6.15
CA GLY A 15 -36.39 17.58 -5.59
C GLY A 15 -35.04 17.71 -6.31
N LYS A 16 -34.99 18.26 -7.54
CA LYS A 16 -33.73 18.49 -8.27
C LYS A 16 -32.96 19.70 -7.72
N GLY A 17 -31.64 19.57 -7.66
CA GLY A 17 -30.75 20.64 -7.24
C GLY A 17 -30.45 21.65 -8.34
N LYS A 18 -29.96 22.83 -7.96
CA LYS A 18 -29.59 23.91 -8.89
C LYS A 18 -28.68 23.47 -10.04
N THR A 19 -27.73 22.57 -9.78
CA THR A 19 -26.83 22.02 -10.80
C THR A 19 -27.57 21.16 -11.82
N GLU A 20 -28.53 20.35 -11.39
CA GLU A 20 -29.32 19.48 -12.27
C GLU A 20 -30.26 20.32 -13.14
N LEU A 21 -30.91 21.32 -12.55
CA LEU A 21 -31.77 22.27 -13.27
C LEU A 21 -30.98 23.08 -14.31
N ARG A 22 -29.75 23.48 -13.99
CA ARG A 22 -28.84 24.11 -14.96
C ARG A 22 -28.54 23.20 -16.16
N GLN A 23 -28.42 21.90 -15.95
CA GLN A 23 -28.15 20.98 -17.06
C GLN A 23 -29.38 20.78 -17.94
N MET A 24 -30.58 20.89 -17.38
CA MET A 24 -31.85 20.74 -18.10
C MET A 24 -32.14 21.92 -19.01
N ASP A 25 -31.82 23.14 -18.57
CA ASP A 25 -31.90 24.31 -19.43
C ASP A 25 -30.69 25.24 -19.23
N LYS A 26 -29.63 24.95 -19.99
CA LYS A 26 -28.36 25.68 -19.95
C LYS A 26 -28.51 27.11 -20.45
N VAL A 27 -29.38 27.34 -21.44
CA VAL A 27 -29.55 28.64 -22.09
C VAL A 27 -30.28 29.57 -21.14
N LEU A 28 -31.41 29.13 -20.59
CA LEU A 28 -32.18 29.84 -19.56
C LEU A 28 -31.31 30.19 -18.35
N PHE A 29 -30.58 29.19 -17.82
CA PHE A 29 -29.68 29.41 -16.69
C PHE A 29 -28.59 30.43 -17.01
N THR A 30 -27.96 30.35 -18.18
CA THR A 30 -26.89 31.27 -18.58
C THR A 30 -27.39 32.70 -18.73
N TRP A 31 -28.59 32.89 -19.29
CA TRP A 31 -29.20 34.19 -19.40
C TRP A 31 -29.50 34.80 -18.02
N LEU A 32 -30.16 34.05 -17.13
CA LEU A 32 -30.48 34.51 -15.77
C LEU A 32 -29.21 34.74 -14.94
N TYR A 33 -28.18 33.91 -15.11
CA TYR A 33 -26.92 34.08 -14.39
C TYR A 33 -26.17 35.36 -14.79
N ARG A 34 -26.28 35.78 -16.05
CA ARG A 34 -25.61 36.99 -16.57
C ARG A 34 -26.39 38.27 -16.26
N ASN A 35 -27.71 38.21 -16.37
CA ASN A 35 -28.57 39.40 -16.32
C ASN A 35 -29.31 39.57 -14.98
N ASP A 36 -29.44 38.51 -14.18
CA ASP A 36 -30.35 38.50 -13.03
C ASP A 36 -29.88 37.52 -11.93
N ARG A 37 -28.58 37.61 -11.62
CA ARG A 37 -27.86 36.64 -10.81
C ARG A 37 -28.39 36.52 -9.39
N GLU A 38 -28.75 37.66 -8.79
CA GLU A 38 -29.21 37.71 -7.40
C GLU A 38 -30.60 37.07 -7.26
N TRP A 39 -31.52 37.40 -8.17
CA TRP A 39 -32.82 36.76 -8.25
C TRP A 39 -32.68 35.26 -8.51
N LEU A 40 -31.81 34.83 -9.44
CA LEU A 40 -31.56 33.41 -9.70
C LEU A 40 -31.05 32.67 -8.47
N ASN A 41 -30.17 33.29 -7.68
CA ASN A 41 -29.67 32.69 -6.44
C ASN A 41 -30.75 32.55 -5.38
N ASN A 42 -31.58 33.58 -5.19
CA ASN A 42 -32.66 33.59 -4.22
C ASN A 42 -33.81 32.64 -4.60
N ASN A 43 -34.00 32.40 -5.91
CA ASN A 43 -35.05 31.54 -6.44
C ASN A 43 -34.49 30.19 -6.94
N SER A 44 -33.36 29.73 -6.41
CA SER A 44 -32.83 28.38 -6.69
C SER A 44 -32.84 27.52 -5.43
N PRO A 45 -32.97 26.18 -5.54
CA PRO A 45 -32.80 25.28 -4.41
C PRO A 45 -31.44 25.50 -3.77
N ALA A 46 -31.42 25.60 -2.44
CA ALA A 46 -30.19 25.70 -1.69
C ALA A 46 -29.26 24.53 -2.04
N LYS A 47 -27.96 24.82 -2.18
CA LYS A 47 -26.96 23.77 -2.41
C LYS A 47 -27.03 22.81 -1.23
N LYS A 48 -27.49 21.57 -1.46
CA LYS A 48 -27.34 20.50 -0.47
C LYS A 48 -25.85 20.40 -0.16
N ARG A 49 -25.47 20.70 1.08
CA ARG A 49 -24.12 20.39 1.55
C ARG A 49 -24.02 18.88 1.53
N VAL A 50 -23.26 18.35 0.59
CA VAL A 50 -22.86 16.95 0.66
C VAL A 50 -21.90 16.89 1.85
N ASN A 51 -22.40 16.44 2.99
CA ASN A 51 -21.50 15.95 4.02
C ASN A 51 -20.82 14.73 3.38
N ASN A 52 -19.65 14.94 2.79
CA ASN A 52 -18.68 13.86 2.62
C ASN A 52 -18.29 13.47 4.03
N GLY A 53 -19.15 12.71 4.71
CA GLY A 53 -18.86 12.11 5.98
C GLY A 53 -17.60 11.31 5.73
N TYR A 54 -16.47 11.80 6.22
CA TYR A 54 -15.29 10.97 6.36
C TYR A 54 -15.76 9.77 7.15
N ILE A 55 -15.96 8.63 6.47
CA ILE A 55 -16.23 7.37 7.14
C ILE A 55 -15.01 7.20 8.02
N ARG A 56 -15.20 7.39 9.33
CA ARG A 56 -14.13 7.26 10.31
C ARG A 56 -13.63 5.83 10.17
N VAL A 57 -12.42 5.68 9.63
CA VAL A 57 -11.80 4.37 9.48
C VAL A 57 -11.69 3.76 10.86
N ASP A 58 -12.32 2.61 11.06
CA ASP A 58 -12.10 1.77 12.23
C ASP A 58 -10.72 1.13 12.10
N TRP A 59 -9.75 1.74 12.79
CA TRP A 59 -8.36 1.31 12.73
C TRP A 59 -8.13 -0.01 13.45
N ASP A 60 -8.89 -0.37 14.49
CA ASP A 60 -8.74 -1.66 15.18
C ASP A 60 -9.27 -2.80 14.30
N SER A 61 -10.42 -2.62 13.67
CA SER A 61 -10.92 -3.61 12.69
C SER A 61 -9.96 -3.76 11.52
N ARG A 62 -9.44 -2.62 11.01
CA ARG A 62 -8.47 -2.65 9.91
C ARG A 62 -7.16 -3.34 10.28
N ASP A 63 -6.65 -3.12 11.49
CA ASP A 63 -5.43 -3.78 11.98
C ASP A 63 -5.62 -5.29 12.09
N LYS A 64 -6.77 -5.74 12.63
CA LYS A 64 -7.17 -7.16 12.68
C LYS A 64 -7.23 -7.80 11.28
N GLU A 65 -7.72 -7.08 10.28
CA GLU A 65 -7.82 -7.59 8.90
C GLU A 65 -6.47 -7.63 8.16
N ILE A 66 -5.56 -6.70 8.45
CA ILE A 66 -4.27 -6.58 7.77
C ILE A 66 -3.25 -7.58 8.30
N LEU A 67 -3.18 -7.75 9.61
CA LEU A 67 -2.20 -8.63 10.26
C LEU A 67 -2.08 -10.02 9.60
N PRO A 68 -3.17 -10.81 9.42
CA PRO A 68 -3.05 -12.15 8.84
C PRO A 68 -2.57 -12.12 7.37
N LYS A 69 -2.87 -11.05 6.63
CA LYS A 69 -2.38 -10.89 5.24
C LYS A 69 -0.87 -10.63 5.21
N VAL A 70 -0.40 -9.81 6.15
CA VAL A 70 1.02 -9.52 6.33
C VAL A 70 1.77 -10.78 6.75
N GLU A 71 1.25 -11.54 7.71
CA GLU A 71 1.81 -12.83 8.14
C GLU A 71 1.90 -13.84 6.99
N GLY A 72 0.83 -13.95 6.19
CA GLY A 72 0.81 -14.83 5.02
C GLY A 72 1.93 -14.49 4.03
N VAL A 73 2.07 -13.21 3.66
CA VAL A 73 3.13 -12.78 2.73
C VAL A 73 4.53 -13.01 3.30
N VAL A 74 4.75 -12.75 4.59
CA VAL A 74 6.05 -13.01 5.22
C VAL A 74 6.36 -14.50 5.20
N LYS A 75 5.38 -15.36 5.51
CA LYS A 75 5.50 -16.82 5.43
C LYS A 75 5.86 -17.28 4.02
N ASP A 76 5.20 -16.75 3.00
CA ASP A 76 5.50 -17.09 1.60
C ASP A 76 6.91 -16.65 1.18
N MET A 77 7.32 -15.45 1.62
CA MET A 77 8.68 -14.94 1.36
C MET A 77 9.78 -15.77 2.04
N LEU A 78 9.49 -16.35 3.21
CA LEU A 78 10.43 -17.21 3.94
C LEU A 78 10.50 -18.62 3.35
N ASN A 79 9.39 -19.14 2.83
CA ASN A 79 9.30 -20.50 2.28
C ASN A 79 9.61 -20.60 0.79
N SER A 80 9.82 -19.47 0.11
CA SER A 80 10.19 -19.46 -1.30
C SER A 80 11.50 -20.20 -1.55
N LYS A 81 11.53 -21.02 -2.61
CA LYS A 81 12.75 -21.68 -3.11
C LYS A 81 13.61 -20.74 -3.96
N GLU A 82 13.03 -19.62 -4.40
CA GLU A 82 13.73 -18.64 -5.22
C GLU A 82 14.72 -17.82 -4.39
N LYS A 83 15.49 -16.97 -5.09
CA LYS A 83 16.43 -16.07 -4.44
C LYS A 83 15.74 -15.21 -3.37
N PRO A 84 16.26 -15.20 -2.13
CA PRO A 84 15.67 -14.47 -1.02
C PRO A 84 15.42 -12.99 -1.32
N GLU A 85 14.21 -12.55 -1.02
CA GLU A 85 13.79 -11.15 -1.07
C GLU A 85 13.75 -10.55 0.33
N ARG A 86 14.29 -9.35 0.53
CA ARG A 86 14.36 -8.74 1.86
C ARG A 86 12.97 -8.53 2.45
N ILE A 87 12.78 -9.02 3.67
CA ILE A 87 11.59 -8.78 4.49
C ILE A 87 11.68 -7.34 5.00
N SER A 88 10.94 -6.46 4.34
CA SER A 88 10.83 -5.05 4.67
C SER A 88 9.39 -4.58 4.50
N ILE A 89 9.01 -3.55 5.25
CA ILE A 89 7.65 -2.99 5.23
C ILE A 89 7.23 -2.61 3.80
N SER A 90 8.14 -1.96 3.05
CA SER A 90 7.89 -1.56 1.67
C SER A 90 7.68 -2.74 0.73
N ARG A 91 8.49 -3.80 0.85
CA ARG A 91 8.36 -5.01 0.01
C ARG A 91 7.06 -5.76 0.29
N ILE A 92 6.73 -5.94 1.57
CA ILE A 92 5.50 -6.60 2.01
C ILE A 92 4.27 -5.79 1.56
N GLY A 93 4.27 -4.48 1.82
CA GLY A 93 3.19 -3.59 1.40
C GLY A 93 3.02 -3.56 -0.13
N GLY A 94 4.12 -3.65 -0.88
CA GLY A 94 4.10 -3.77 -2.33
C GLY A 94 3.45 -5.07 -2.82
N LYS A 95 3.79 -6.22 -2.21
CA LYS A 95 3.18 -7.53 -2.55
C LYS A 95 1.68 -7.57 -2.24
N LEU A 96 1.23 -6.87 -1.20
CA LEU A 96 -0.17 -6.78 -0.80
C LEU A 96 -0.97 -5.66 -1.50
N GLY A 97 -0.32 -4.78 -2.26
CA GLY A 97 -0.97 -3.60 -2.84
C GLY A 97 -1.39 -2.54 -1.81
N ILE A 98 -0.91 -2.63 -0.57
CA ILE A 98 -1.24 -1.70 0.54
C ILE A 98 -0.04 -0.86 1.00
N ARG A 99 0.97 -0.70 0.15
CA ARG A 99 2.21 0.03 0.49
C ARG A 99 1.93 1.41 1.09
N ALA A 100 1.09 2.22 0.44
CA ALA A 100 0.76 3.55 0.92
C ALA A 100 0.08 3.55 2.30
N LEU A 101 -0.70 2.51 2.61
CA LEU A 101 -1.35 2.34 3.91
C LEU A 101 -0.31 2.07 5.01
N LEU A 102 0.64 1.15 4.76
CA LEU A 102 1.70 0.85 5.71
C LEU A 102 2.69 2.02 5.86
N GLU A 103 3.00 2.75 4.80
CA GLU A 103 3.92 3.89 4.91
C GLU A 103 3.30 5.08 5.64
N LYS A 104 1.99 5.33 5.49
CA LYS A 104 1.32 6.53 6.03
C LYS A 104 0.60 6.32 7.37
N HIS A 105 0.19 5.09 7.67
CA HIS A 105 -0.77 4.82 8.76
C HIS A 105 -0.39 3.64 9.64
N LEU A 106 0.86 3.17 9.59
CA LEU A 106 1.32 2.06 10.45
C LEU A 106 1.29 2.42 11.94
N ASP A 107 1.33 3.70 12.30
CA ASP A 107 1.10 4.20 13.66
C ASP A 107 -0.27 3.86 14.21
N LYS A 108 -1.25 3.62 13.33
CA LYS A 108 -2.63 3.27 13.68
C LYS A 108 -2.90 1.76 13.62
N LEU A 109 -1.88 0.96 13.31
CA LEU A 109 -1.97 -0.50 13.17
C LEU A 109 -1.00 -1.16 14.17
N PRO A 110 -1.22 -1.03 15.49
CA PRO A 110 -0.26 -1.45 16.51
C PRO A 110 0.11 -2.94 16.44
N ARG A 111 -0.83 -3.83 16.12
CA ARG A 111 -0.57 -5.27 16.03
C ARG A 111 0.24 -5.59 14.78
N THR A 112 -0.16 -5.03 13.64
CA THR A 112 0.60 -5.16 12.39
C THR A 112 2.01 -4.57 12.53
N ARG A 113 2.16 -3.41 13.19
CA ARG A 113 3.47 -2.79 13.46
C ARG A 113 4.35 -3.70 14.31
N ALA A 114 3.83 -4.18 15.44
CA ALA A 114 4.59 -5.06 16.32
C ALA A 114 5.09 -6.31 15.58
N TYR A 115 4.23 -6.93 14.77
CA TYR A 115 4.62 -8.07 13.94
C TYR A 115 5.70 -7.68 12.92
N LEU A 116 5.48 -6.61 12.14
CA LEU A 116 6.44 -6.15 11.13
C LEU A 116 7.81 -5.83 11.73
N ASP A 117 7.85 -5.19 12.89
CA ASP A 117 9.12 -4.89 13.58
C ASP A 117 9.82 -6.15 14.09
N SER A 118 9.07 -7.18 14.47
CA SER A 118 9.64 -8.48 14.89
C SER A 118 10.24 -9.29 13.75
N VAL A 119 9.76 -9.09 12.51
CA VAL A 119 10.19 -9.87 11.33
C VAL A 119 11.07 -9.09 10.34
N LYS A 120 11.16 -7.75 10.46
CA LYS A 120 11.96 -6.97 9.50
C LYS A 120 13.42 -7.38 9.59
N GLU A 121 14.04 -7.57 8.43
CA GLU A 121 15.45 -7.94 8.38
C GLU A 121 16.34 -6.69 8.44
N SER A 122 17.39 -6.74 9.27
CA SER A 122 18.54 -5.86 9.08
C SER A 122 19.27 -6.20 7.77
N ASP A 123 20.15 -5.31 7.30
CA ASP A 123 21.00 -5.61 6.14
C ASP A 123 21.87 -6.84 6.39
N LYS A 124 22.28 -7.05 7.65
CA LYS A 124 23.08 -8.20 8.09
C LYS A 124 22.29 -9.50 7.97
N ASP A 125 21.09 -9.55 8.54
CA ASP A 125 20.24 -10.75 8.54
C ASP A 125 19.87 -11.17 7.11
N PHE A 126 19.53 -10.19 6.27
CA PHE A 126 19.20 -10.46 4.88
C PHE A 126 20.39 -11.03 4.09
N ARG A 127 21.61 -10.52 4.32
CA ARG A 127 22.83 -11.08 3.71
C ARG A 127 23.06 -12.52 4.17
N ILE A 128 22.95 -12.79 5.47
CA ILE A 128 23.10 -14.13 6.03
C ILE A 128 22.09 -15.10 5.39
N ARG A 129 20.81 -14.71 5.26
CA ARG A 129 19.79 -15.56 4.62
C ARG A 129 20.10 -15.85 3.15
N ARG A 130 20.61 -14.86 2.41
CA ARG A 130 21.06 -15.06 1.01
C ARG A 130 22.26 -15.99 0.90
N ILE A 131 23.17 -15.98 1.86
CA ILE A 131 24.31 -16.91 1.89
C ILE A 131 23.84 -18.33 2.15
N LYS A 132 22.97 -18.52 3.14
CA LYS A 132 22.38 -19.84 3.44
C LYS A 132 21.66 -20.41 2.22
N TRP A 133 20.84 -19.60 1.55
CA TRP A 133 20.20 -19.99 0.30
C TRP A 133 21.22 -20.34 -0.80
N ALA A 134 22.26 -19.53 -0.98
CA ALA A 134 23.27 -19.78 -2.00
C ALA A 134 24.04 -21.08 -1.77
N ILE A 135 24.36 -21.41 -0.52
CA ILE A 135 25.00 -22.69 -0.16
C ILE A 135 24.08 -23.85 -0.53
N GLN A 136 22.83 -23.82 -0.10
CA GLN A 136 21.84 -24.88 -0.38
C GLN A 136 21.64 -25.10 -1.89
N GLU A 137 21.60 -24.02 -2.68
CA GLU A 137 21.46 -24.15 -4.14
C GLU A 137 22.72 -24.71 -4.79
N LEU A 138 23.92 -24.33 -4.33
CA LEU A 138 25.17 -24.87 -4.85
C LEU A 138 25.33 -26.37 -4.52
N GLU A 139 24.92 -26.79 -3.32
CA GLU A 139 24.91 -28.20 -2.92
C GLU A 139 23.97 -29.03 -3.81
N LYS A 140 22.74 -28.54 -4.06
CA LYS A 140 21.80 -29.19 -4.98
C LYS A 140 22.35 -29.29 -6.41
N GLU A 141 23.13 -28.31 -6.84
CA GLU A 141 23.80 -28.29 -8.14
C GLU A 141 25.06 -29.17 -8.18
N GLY A 142 25.46 -29.79 -7.06
CA GLY A 142 26.69 -30.59 -6.95
C GLY A 142 27.97 -29.74 -7.11
N GLN A 143 27.89 -28.44 -6.86
CA GLN A 143 29.00 -27.53 -7.02
C GLN A 143 29.81 -27.37 -5.73
N GLU A 144 31.12 -27.27 -5.89
CA GLU A 144 32.03 -26.98 -4.78
C GLU A 144 31.74 -25.62 -4.12
N LEU A 145 31.69 -25.64 -2.78
CA LEU A 145 31.40 -24.49 -1.92
C LEU A 145 32.63 -23.59 -1.73
N LYS A 146 33.00 -22.86 -2.77
CA LYS A 146 34.05 -21.80 -2.70
C LYS A 146 33.44 -20.45 -2.34
N GLU A 147 34.14 -19.68 -1.49
CA GLU A 147 33.68 -18.36 -1.01
C GLU A 147 33.21 -17.44 -2.15
N TRP A 148 34.05 -17.22 -3.17
CA TRP A 148 33.71 -16.34 -4.29
C TRP A 148 32.45 -16.78 -5.04
N ARG A 149 32.20 -18.09 -5.11
CA ARG A 149 31.04 -18.67 -5.80
C ARG A 149 29.78 -18.49 -4.98
N ILE A 150 29.86 -18.72 -3.67
CA ILE A 150 28.79 -18.43 -2.72
C ILE A 150 28.43 -16.95 -2.79
N LEU A 151 29.41 -16.04 -2.70
CA LEU A 151 29.17 -14.60 -2.75
C LEU A 151 28.56 -14.15 -4.08
N ARG A 152 29.00 -14.72 -5.21
CA ARG A 152 28.43 -14.44 -6.53
C ARG A 152 26.98 -14.89 -6.63
N LYS A 153 26.68 -16.14 -6.24
CA LYS A 153 25.32 -16.71 -6.25
C LYS A 153 24.41 -15.93 -5.30
N ALA A 154 24.88 -15.70 -4.07
CA ALA A 154 24.21 -14.89 -3.07
C ALA A 154 24.04 -13.46 -3.55
N GLY A 155 24.91 -12.90 -4.42
CA GLY A 155 24.92 -11.53 -4.91
C GLY A 155 25.37 -10.51 -3.87
N ILE A 156 26.42 -10.84 -3.11
CA ILE A 156 26.99 -10.04 -2.02
C ILE A 156 28.37 -9.53 -2.44
N ARG A 157 28.62 -8.24 -2.21
CA ARG A 157 29.94 -7.65 -2.46
C ARG A 157 30.94 -8.07 -1.39
N LYS A 158 32.20 -8.26 -1.79
CA LYS A 158 33.29 -8.74 -0.91
C LYS A 158 33.51 -7.84 0.30
N GLU A 159 33.30 -6.54 0.18
CA GLU A 159 33.45 -5.55 1.26
C GLU A 159 32.57 -5.86 2.50
N TYR A 160 31.41 -6.50 2.31
CA TYR A 160 30.50 -6.82 3.42
C TYR A 160 30.84 -8.13 4.12
N VAL A 161 31.74 -8.94 3.54
CA VAL A 161 32.01 -10.30 4.03
C VAL A 161 32.54 -10.27 5.45
N ASN A 162 33.50 -9.39 5.73
CA ASN A 162 34.09 -9.24 7.07
C ASN A 162 33.04 -8.98 8.17
N SER A 163 31.94 -8.28 7.86
CA SER A 163 30.87 -7.99 8.82
C SER A 163 29.96 -9.17 9.16
N ILE A 164 30.08 -10.29 8.42
CA ILE A 164 29.22 -11.48 8.53
C ILE A 164 30.02 -12.79 8.55
N ILE A 165 31.37 -12.76 8.52
CA ILE A 165 32.23 -13.96 8.46
C ILE A 165 31.92 -14.93 9.59
N ASP A 166 31.75 -14.45 10.82
CA ASP A 166 31.53 -15.32 11.97
C ASP A 166 30.16 -16.03 11.88
N ASP A 167 29.14 -15.33 11.40
CA ASP A 167 27.80 -15.90 11.17
C ASP A 167 27.79 -16.91 10.00
N ILE A 168 28.62 -16.67 8.98
CA ILE A 168 28.84 -17.59 7.86
C ILE A 168 29.54 -18.86 8.36
N LYS A 169 30.62 -18.73 9.13
CA LYS A 169 31.36 -19.87 9.70
C LYS A 169 30.47 -20.73 10.59
N ILE A 170 29.66 -20.11 11.46
CA ILE A 170 28.68 -20.83 12.29
C ILE A 170 27.67 -21.59 11.42
N SER A 171 27.23 -20.98 10.32
CA SER A 171 26.32 -21.65 9.39
C SER A 171 27.02 -22.84 8.72
N LEU A 172 28.22 -22.67 8.15
CA LEU A 172 28.97 -23.74 7.48
C LEU A 172 29.34 -24.91 8.42
N ILE A 173 29.71 -24.63 9.68
CA ILE A 173 30.04 -25.66 10.68
C ILE A 173 28.80 -26.52 11.01
N LYS A 174 27.62 -25.91 11.14
CA LYS A 174 26.37 -26.64 11.42
C LYS A 174 25.90 -27.52 10.27
N PHE A 175 26.31 -27.21 9.03
CA PHE A 175 25.97 -28.02 7.85
C PHE A 175 26.96 -29.18 7.62
N ASN A 176 28.22 -29.07 8.03
CA ASN A 176 29.23 -30.14 7.92
C ASN A 176 29.14 -31.22 9.03
N GLN A 177 28.11 -31.21 9.88
CA GLN A 177 27.92 -32.16 11.00
C GLN A 177 26.77 -33.16 10.79
N PHE A 178 26.21 -33.26 9.58
CA PHE A 178 25.22 -34.27 9.20
C PHE A 178 25.64 -35.04 7.95
#